data_AF-A0A5B0LP60-F1
#
_entry.id   AF-A0A5B0LP60-F1
#
_cell.length_a   1.000
_cell.length_b   1.000
_cell.length_c   1.000
_cell.angle_alpha   90.00
_cell.angle_beta   90.00
_cell.angle_gamma   90.00
#
_symmetry.space_group_name_H-M   'P 1'
#
loop_
_entity.id
_entity.type
_entity.pdbx_description
1 polymer ?
#
loop_
_entity_poly.entity_id
_entity_poly.type
_entity_poly.pdbx_seq_one_letter_code
_entity_poly.pdbx_strand_id
1 'polypeptide(L)'
;MNAALYALLCLAAATANVAAVGETLQCSTYAAVGPKGYTCNDRSDIICTEGCKKFITITNCSLQDHPQKPITTELCTNGYGRDTAAAKACITGQGTFRCTGTTTGSGTCSGCVPFNKVSWA
;
A
#
# COMPACT_ATOMS: atom_id res chain seq x y z
N MET A 1 6.90 50.30 16.95
CA MET A 1 7.05 49.03 16.22
C MET A 1 5.92 48.12 16.66
N ASN A 2 4.88 47.97 15.82
CA ASN A 2 3.64 47.31 16.19
C ASN A 2 3.82 45.79 16.24
N ALA A 3 3.92 45.23 17.44
CA ALA A 3 3.96 43.79 17.71
C ALA A 3 2.78 43.01 17.07
N ALA A 4 1.67 43.71 16.81
CA ALA A 4 0.50 43.16 16.14
C ALA A 4 0.76 42.70 14.69
N LEU A 5 1.66 43.37 13.94
CA LEU A 5 1.97 42.97 12.57
C LEU A 5 2.78 41.66 12.53
N TYR A 6 3.68 41.45 13.49
CA TYR A 6 4.48 40.21 13.56
C TYR A 6 3.63 39.00 13.96
N ALA A 7 2.65 39.18 14.83
CA ALA A 7 1.72 38.11 15.21
C ALA A 7 0.84 37.64 14.03
N LEU A 8 0.41 38.56 13.16
CA LEU A 8 -0.38 38.24 11.96
C LEU A 8 0.44 37.49 10.89
N LEU A 9 1.73 37.78 10.76
CA LEU A 9 2.63 37.06 9.83
C LEU A 9 2.93 35.63 10.27
N CYS A 10 2.99 35.34 11.56
CA CYS A 10 3.17 33.96 12.06
C CYS A 10 1.94 33.08 11.82
N LEU A 11 0.72 33.65 11.86
CA LEU A 11 -0.51 32.88 11.67
C LEU A 11 -0.77 32.53 10.19
N ALA A 12 -0.23 33.31 9.25
CA ALA A 12 -0.32 33.05 7.82
C ALA A 12 0.62 31.93 7.33
N ALA A 13 1.68 31.60 8.08
CA ALA A 13 2.60 30.51 7.73
C ALA A 13 2.09 29.12 8.16
N ALA A 14 1.06 29.04 9.01
CA ALA A 14 0.53 27.78 9.52
C ALA A 14 -0.54 27.12 8.62
N THR A 15 -1.02 27.80 7.57
CA THR A 15 -2.13 27.30 6.74
C THR A 15 -1.71 26.61 5.44
N ALA A 16 -0.40 26.54 5.14
CA ALA A 16 0.10 25.89 3.92
C ALA A 16 0.36 24.37 4.05
N ASN A 17 0.25 23.81 5.25
CA ASN A 17 0.50 22.38 5.49
C ASN A 17 -0.80 21.62 5.75
N VAL A 18 -1.83 21.84 4.92
CA VAL A 18 -2.85 20.79 4.80
C VAL A 18 -2.19 19.69 3.97
N ALA A 19 -1.40 18.84 4.64
CA ALA A 19 -1.04 17.54 4.08
C ALA A 19 -2.37 16.94 3.63
N ALA A 20 -2.51 16.66 2.33
CA ALA A 20 -3.73 16.07 1.80
C ALA A 20 -4.08 14.88 2.69
N VAL A 21 -5.22 14.95 3.39
CA VAL A 21 -5.67 13.87 4.27
C VAL A 21 -5.89 12.69 3.35
N GLY A 22 -4.94 11.76 3.33
CA GLY A 22 -4.94 10.66 2.39
C GLY A 22 -6.15 9.76 2.64
N GLU A 23 -6.77 9.33 1.56
CA GLU A 23 -7.97 8.51 1.64
C GLU A 23 -7.64 7.11 2.17
N THR A 24 -8.65 6.45 2.74
CA THR A 24 -8.59 5.02 3.00
C THR A 24 -9.31 4.27 1.88
N LEU A 25 -8.59 3.38 1.19
CA LEU A 25 -9.07 2.64 0.04
C LEU A 25 -9.19 1.15 0.35
N GLN A 26 -10.23 0.53 -0.22
CA GLN A 26 -10.32 -0.91 -0.34
C GLN A 26 -9.61 -1.35 -1.63
N CYS A 27 -8.62 -2.22 -1.48
CA CYS A 27 -7.70 -2.62 -2.53
C CYS A 27 -7.87 -4.12 -2.82
N SER A 28 -8.31 -4.43 -4.03
CA SER A 28 -8.38 -5.78 -4.58
C SER A 28 -7.01 -6.32 -5.00
N THR A 29 -6.09 -5.40 -5.35
CA THR A 29 -4.66 -5.64 -5.54
C THR A 29 -3.87 -4.55 -4.84
N TYR A 30 -2.66 -4.84 -4.40
CA TYR A 30 -1.77 -3.87 -3.77
C TYR A 30 -0.34 -4.38 -3.81
N ALA A 31 0.63 -3.48 -3.74
CA ALA A 31 2.05 -3.84 -3.66
C ALA A 31 2.83 -2.78 -2.86
N ALA A 32 3.71 -3.25 -1.98
CA ALA A 32 4.63 -2.39 -1.25
C ALA A 32 5.65 -1.76 -2.21
N VAL A 33 5.88 -0.45 -2.06
CA VAL A 33 6.88 0.32 -2.80
C VAL A 33 8.03 0.66 -1.87
N GLY A 34 8.66 -0.38 -1.31
CA GLY A 34 9.68 -0.23 -0.27
C GLY A 34 9.15 0.56 0.94
N PRO A 35 9.94 1.49 1.52
CA PRO A 35 9.52 2.26 2.69
C PRO A 35 8.50 3.36 2.36
N LYS A 36 8.16 3.58 1.08
CA LYS A 36 7.32 4.71 0.64
C LYS A 36 5.82 4.49 0.87
N GLY A 37 5.39 3.24 1.04
CA GLY A 37 3.99 2.88 1.20
C GLY A 37 3.56 1.78 0.23
N TYR A 38 2.29 1.79 -0.14
CA TYR A 38 1.67 0.76 -1.01
C TYR A 38 0.96 1.39 -2.20
N THR A 39 1.03 0.74 -3.37
CA THR A 39 0.05 0.98 -4.44
C THR A 39 -1.24 0.23 -4.14
N CYS A 40 -2.35 0.69 -4.72
CA CYS A 40 -3.68 0.12 -4.52
C CYS A 40 -4.39 -0.03 -5.87
N ASN A 41 -5.01 -1.19 -6.13
CA ASN A 41 -5.75 -1.49 -7.36
C ASN A 41 -4.95 -1.25 -8.65
N ASP A 42 -3.65 -1.61 -8.63
CA ASP A 42 -2.71 -1.44 -9.73
C ASP A 42 -2.58 0.02 -10.23
N ARG A 43 -2.98 0.99 -9.40
CA ARG A 43 -2.83 2.41 -9.66
C ARG A 43 -1.43 2.89 -9.31
N SER A 44 -0.66 3.24 -10.32
CA SER A 44 0.66 3.86 -10.16
C SER A 44 0.61 5.36 -9.87
N ASP A 45 -0.55 5.99 -10.07
CA ASP A 45 -0.77 7.41 -9.81
C ASP A 45 -1.11 7.70 -8.34
N ILE A 46 -1.36 6.68 -7.52
CA ILE A 46 -1.62 6.78 -6.07
C ILE A 46 -0.57 6.01 -5.28
N ILE A 47 -0.22 6.55 -4.12
CA ILE A 47 0.50 5.83 -3.09
C ILE A 47 -0.15 6.03 -1.72
N CYS A 48 -0.30 4.94 -0.98
CA CYS A 48 -0.85 4.88 0.37
C CYS A 48 0.31 4.88 1.37
N THR A 49 0.65 6.07 1.88
CA THR A 49 1.85 6.31 2.69
C THR A 49 1.76 5.78 4.12
N GLU A 50 0.55 5.64 4.65
CA GLU A 50 0.30 5.01 5.97
C GLU A 50 0.22 3.47 5.88
N GLY A 51 0.26 2.95 4.64
CA GLY A 51 0.29 1.54 4.30
C GLY A 51 -1.05 0.82 4.45
N CYS A 52 -1.01 -0.49 4.29
CA CYS A 52 -2.18 -1.36 4.42
C CYS A 52 -2.25 -2.03 5.79
N LYS A 53 -3.46 -2.14 6.35
CA LYS A 53 -3.72 -2.73 7.69
C LYS A 53 -4.53 -4.03 7.62
N LYS A 54 -5.23 -4.26 6.51
CA LYS A 54 -5.89 -5.53 6.20
C LYS A 54 -5.31 -6.07 4.91
N PHE A 55 -5.24 -7.40 4.83
CA PHE A 55 -4.59 -8.11 3.75
C PHE A 55 -5.46 -9.27 3.28
N ILE A 56 -5.08 -9.80 2.14
CA ILE A 56 -5.71 -10.93 1.50
C ILE A 56 -5.02 -12.20 2.00
N THR A 57 -5.83 -13.20 2.34
CA THR A 57 -5.36 -14.57 2.57
C THR A 57 -5.69 -15.40 1.34
N ILE A 58 -4.75 -16.22 0.89
CA ILE A 58 -4.94 -17.09 -0.27
C ILE A 58 -4.32 -18.47 -0.03
N THR A 59 -5.03 -19.50 -0.49
CA THR A 59 -4.63 -20.90 -0.35
C THR A 59 -3.86 -21.41 -1.57
N ASN A 60 -3.27 -22.60 -1.43
CA ASN A 60 -2.58 -23.32 -2.50
C ASN A 60 -1.40 -22.53 -3.11
N CYS A 61 -0.51 -22.06 -2.24
CA CYS A 61 0.64 -21.24 -2.57
C CYS A 61 1.94 -22.05 -2.60
N SER A 62 2.72 -21.89 -3.67
CA SER A 62 4.08 -22.41 -3.79
C SER A 62 5.08 -21.25 -3.78
N LEU A 63 6.14 -21.35 -2.97
CA LEU A 63 7.20 -20.35 -2.91
C LEU A 63 8.03 -20.41 -4.21
N GLN A 64 8.09 -19.31 -4.96
CA GLN A 64 8.65 -19.33 -6.32
C GLN A 64 10.14 -19.73 -6.36
N ASP A 65 10.95 -19.22 -5.44
CA ASP A 65 12.39 -19.52 -5.40
C ASP A 65 12.71 -20.91 -4.84
N HIS A 66 11.74 -21.54 -4.16
CA HIS A 66 11.90 -22.86 -3.55
C HIS A 66 10.61 -23.70 -3.69
N PRO A 67 10.24 -24.08 -4.92
CA PRO A 67 8.97 -24.76 -5.21
C PRO A 67 8.87 -26.16 -4.60
N GLN A 68 10.00 -26.73 -4.15
CA GLN A 68 10.05 -27.99 -3.41
C GLN A 68 9.49 -27.88 -1.99
N LYS A 69 9.34 -26.66 -1.45
CA LYS A 69 8.72 -26.48 -0.14
C LYS A 69 7.23 -26.86 -0.21
N PRO A 70 6.64 -27.30 0.92
CA PRO A 70 5.22 -27.62 0.97
C PRO A 70 4.34 -26.46 0.51
N ILE A 71 3.20 -26.81 -0.06
CA ILE A 71 2.15 -25.85 -0.40
C ILE A 71 1.53 -25.29 0.88
N THR A 72 1.29 -23.98 0.91
CA THR A 72 0.81 -23.27 2.10
C THR A 72 -0.41 -22.41 1.81
N THR A 73 -0.96 -21.85 2.89
CA THR A 73 -1.90 -20.73 2.87
C THR A 73 -1.15 -19.50 3.35
N GLU A 74 -1.20 -18.42 2.57
CA GLU A 74 -0.40 -17.23 2.81
C GLU A 74 -1.29 -16.01 3.10
N LEU A 75 -0.81 -15.16 4.00
CA LEU A 75 -1.31 -13.80 4.19
C LEU A 75 -0.41 -12.85 3.41
N CYS A 76 -0.94 -12.23 2.37
CA CYS A 76 -0.16 -11.43 1.42
C CYS A 76 0.13 -10.03 1.98
N THR A 77 1.09 -9.90 2.89
CA THR A 77 1.32 -8.63 3.59
C THR A 77 2.00 -7.56 2.74
N ASN A 78 2.80 -7.95 1.75
CA ASN A 78 3.64 -7.03 0.99
C ASN A 78 3.13 -6.83 -0.43
N GLY A 79 2.23 -7.68 -0.90
CA GLY A 79 1.55 -7.47 -2.17
C GLY A 79 0.67 -8.63 -2.56
N TYR A 80 -0.42 -8.32 -3.25
CA TYR A 80 -1.33 -9.28 -3.84
C TYR A 80 -1.76 -8.79 -5.22
N GLY A 81 -1.66 -9.66 -6.22
CA GLY A 81 -1.97 -9.29 -7.59
C GLY A 81 -2.01 -10.47 -8.55
N ARG A 82 -2.07 -10.16 -9.85
CA ARG A 82 -2.01 -11.15 -10.91
C ARG A 82 -0.57 -11.62 -11.10
N ASP A 83 -0.35 -12.94 -11.14
CA ASP A 83 0.90 -13.54 -11.61
C ASP A 83 0.73 -13.98 -13.07
N THR A 84 -0.31 -14.77 -13.34
CA THR A 84 -0.71 -15.16 -14.71
C THR A 84 -2.23 -15.11 -14.88
N ALA A 85 -2.76 -15.62 -16.01
CA ALA A 85 -4.20 -15.77 -16.18
C ALA A 85 -4.83 -16.71 -15.14
N ALA A 86 -4.10 -17.73 -14.69
CA ALA A 86 -4.61 -18.78 -13.79
C ALA A 86 -4.05 -18.70 -12.35
N ALA A 87 -3.11 -17.79 -12.07
CA ALA A 87 -2.44 -17.70 -10.78
C ALA A 87 -2.33 -16.26 -10.26
N LYS A 88 -2.27 -16.14 -8.94
CA LYS A 88 -2.06 -14.90 -8.21
C LYS A 88 -0.65 -14.86 -7.62
N ALA A 89 -0.08 -13.67 -7.58
CA ALA A 89 1.13 -13.40 -6.84
C ALA A 89 0.73 -13.00 -5.41
N CYS A 90 1.32 -13.64 -4.42
CA CYS A 90 1.20 -13.28 -3.01
C CYS A 90 2.61 -13.02 -2.48
N ILE A 91 2.89 -11.78 -2.09
CA ILE A 91 4.19 -11.36 -1.59
C ILE A 91 4.07 -11.19 -0.09
N THR A 92 4.96 -11.85 0.65
CA THR A 92 5.05 -11.77 2.11
C THR A 92 6.47 -11.37 2.51
N GLY A 93 6.73 -11.23 3.81
CA GLY A 93 8.10 -11.06 4.31
C GLY A 93 9.02 -12.27 4.06
N GLN A 94 8.45 -13.44 3.73
CA GLN A 94 9.21 -14.66 3.44
C GLN A 94 9.61 -14.80 1.96
N GLY A 95 8.95 -14.07 1.06
CA GLY A 95 9.20 -14.11 -0.37
C GLY A 95 7.93 -14.03 -1.20
N THR A 96 8.07 -14.38 -2.47
CA THR A 96 6.97 -14.35 -3.45
C THR A 96 6.42 -15.75 -3.68
N PHE A 97 5.12 -15.89 -3.50
CA PHE A 97 4.40 -17.12 -3.73
C PHE A 97 3.52 -17.00 -4.97
N ARG A 98 3.47 -18.10 -5.73
CA ARG A 98 2.49 -18.32 -6.78
C ARG A 98 1.35 -19.15 -6.21
N CYS A 99 0.14 -18.61 -6.24
CA CYS A 99 -1.03 -19.23 -5.64
C CYS A 99 -2.14 -19.45 -6.66
N THR A 100 -2.84 -20.58 -6.55
CA THR A 100 -3.98 -20.93 -7.43
C THR A 100 -5.25 -21.31 -6.66
N GLY A 101 -5.24 -21.14 -5.34
CA GLY A 101 -6.36 -21.47 -4.48
C GLY A 101 -7.36 -20.33 -4.31
N THR A 102 -8.23 -20.49 -3.32
CA THR A 102 -9.28 -19.54 -2.96
C THR A 102 -8.73 -18.35 -2.18
N THR A 103 -9.36 -17.20 -2.37
CA THR A 103 -8.99 -15.92 -1.76
C THR A 103 -10.04 -15.47 -0.76
N THR A 104 -9.62 -14.92 0.38
CA THR A 104 -10.51 -14.26 1.35
C THR A 104 -9.93 -12.92 1.80
N GLY A 105 -10.80 -12.02 2.26
CA GLY A 105 -10.42 -10.68 2.73
C GLY A 105 -10.24 -9.65 1.61
N SER A 106 -9.71 -8.49 1.99
CA SER A 106 -9.40 -7.36 1.10
C SER A 106 -8.20 -6.58 1.64
N GLY A 107 -7.48 -5.89 0.75
CA GLY A 107 -6.54 -4.86 1.16
C GLY A 107 -7.29 -3.65 1.71
N THR A 108 -6.90 -3.13 2.87
CA THR A 108 -7.36 -1.81 3.34
C THR A 108 -6.16 -0.94 3.59
N CYS A 109 -5.97 0.08 2.75
CA CYS A 109 -4.79 0.94 2.75
C CYS A 109 -5.19 2.39 3.03
N SER A 110 -4.39 3.09 3.83
CA SER A 110 -4.67 4.45 4.31
C SER A 110 -3.58 5.42 3.90
N GLY A 111 -3.86 6.72 4.01
CA GLY A 111 -2.93 7.75 3.55
C GLY A 111 -2.76 7.76 2.03
N CYS A 112 -3.77 7.29 1.28
CA CYS A 112 -3.70 7.20 -0.17
C CYS A 112 -3.87 8.58 -0.80
N VAL A 113 -2.82 9.05 -1.47
CA VAL A 113 -2.80 10.34 -2.16
C VAL A 113 -2.22 10.17 -3.56
N PRO A 114 -2.53 11.10 -4.50
CA PRO A 114 -1.83 11.14 -5.77
C PRO A 114 -0.32 11.25 -5.56
N PHE A 115 0.48 10.53 -6.36
CA PHE A 115 1.93 10.44 -6.20
C PHE A 115 2.59 11.83 -6.24
N ASN A 116 2.14 12.72 -7.12
CA ASN A 116 2.64 14.10 -7.24
C ASN A 116 2.24 15.04 -6.08
N LYS A 117 1.49 14.54 -5.08
CA LYS A 117 1.13 15.27 -3.86
C LYS A 117 1.92 14.81 -2.65
N VAL A 118 2.84 13.86 -2.82
CA VAL A 118 3.71 13.41 -1.74
C VAL A 118 4.97 14.28 -1.71
N SER A 119 5.39 14.72 -0.54
CA SER A 119 6.47 15.72 -0.38
C SER A 119 7.87 15.27 -0.85
N TRP A 120 8.09 13.97 -1.05
CA TRP A 120 9.35 13.42 -1.55
C TRP A 120 9.31 13.06 -3.05
N ALA A 121 8.15 13.20 -3.70
CA ALA A 121 7.94 12.86 -5.10
C ALA A 121 8.48 13.93 -6.04
#